data_AF-A0A392MTE8-F1
#
_entry.id   AF-A0A392MTE8-F1
#
_cell.length_a   1.000
_cell.length_b   1.000
_cell.length_c   1.000
_cell.angle_alpha   90.00
_cell.angle_beta   90.00
_cell.angle_gamma   90.00
#
_symmetry.space_group_name_H-M   'P 1'
#
loop_
_entity.id
_entity.type
_entity.pdbx_description
1 polymer ?
#
loop_
_entity_poly.entity_id
_entity_poly.type
_entity_poly.pdbx_seq_one_letter_code
_entity_poly.pdbx_strand_id
1 'polypeptide(L)'
;MERKAAKDFCFRCQESNFNLDDSSTEEEDDNFPISVALATNQMKYSLVTCKQMVGIFVSVWMKKELIQYVGHLRICCTSRGIMGCLGNKGCISVSMSFYQTSFCFICSHLASGEKEGDELRRNLDVIEILKNTQFPKICKNQYSRMPDKILDHDRIIWFGDLNYRISLSRDDAKRLVEMKDWPSLFNKDQ
;
A
#
# COMPACT_ATOMS: atom_id res chain seq x y z
N MET A 1 28.39 9.14 -18.38
CA MET A 1 28.58 8.32 -17.15
C MET A 1 27.20 7.79 -16.77
N GLU A 2 26.89 6.59 -17.23
CA GLU A 2 25.55 6.00 -17.24
C GLU A 2 25.08 5.61 -15.84
N ARG A 3 23.84 6.00 -15.48
CA ARG A 3 23.19 5.57 -14.24
C ARG A 3 22.59 4.19 -14.44
N LYS A 4 23.21 3.20 -13.81
CA LYS A 4 22.81 1.80 -13.73
C LYS A 4 21.40 1.69 -13.14
N ALA A 5 20.49 1.07 -13.88
CA ALA A 5 19.13 0.75 -13.43
C ALA A 5 19.18 -0.14 -12.18
N ALA A 6 18.43 0.25 -11.14
CA ALA A 6 18.24 -0.57 -9.96
C ALA A 6 17.44 -1.83 -10.34
N LYS A 7 18.00 -3.01 -10.05
CA LYS A 7 17.32 -4.30 -10.22
C LYS A 7 16.10 -4.35 -9.31
N ASP A 8 14.90 -4.34 -9.89
CA ASP A 8 13.67 -4.71 -9.21
C ASP A 8 13.78 -6.18 -8.75
N PHE A 9 13.99 -6.39 -7.45
CA PHE A 9 13.67 -7.68 -6.83
C PHE A 9 12.15 -7.75 -6.66
N CYS A 10 11.45 -8.02 -7.75
CA CYS A 10 10.09 -8.52 -7.69
C CYS A 10 10.17 -9.97 -7.21
N PHE A 11 9.72 -10.24 -5.98
CA PHE A 11 9.20 -11.57 -5.68
C PHE A 11 8.01 -11.78 -6.62
N ARG A 12 8.22 -12.57 -7.66
CA ARG A 12 7.12 -13.15 -8.44
C ARG A 12 6.34 -14.00 -7.45
N CYS A 13 5.17 -13.53 -7.01
CA CYS A 13 4.18 -14.45 -6.44
C CYS A 13 3.95 -15.51 -7.51
N GLN A 14 4.28 -16.76 -7.18
CA GLN A 14 4.07 -17.89 -8.08
C GLN A 14 2.60 -17.90 -8.51
N GLU A 15 2.37 -18.03 -9.82
CA GLU A 15 1.08 -18.50 -10.33
C GLU A 15 0.82 -19.85 -9.64
N SER A 16 -0.35 -19.99 -9.02
CA SER A 16 -0.76 -21.23 -8.38
C SER A 16 -1.06 -22.28 -9.46
N ASN A 17 -0.02 -22.92 -10.00
CA ASN A 17 -0.15 -24.19 -10.72
C ASN A 17 -0.21 -25.30 -9.66
N PHE A 18 -1.41 -25.55 -9.14
CA PHE A 18 -1.70 -26.79 -8.43
C PHE A 18 -1.74 -27.92 -9.48
N ASN A 19 -0.60 -28.57 -9.71
CA ASN A 19 -0.57 -29.91 -10.30
C ASN A 19 -0.78 -30.88 -9.14
N LEU A 20 -2.02 -31.37 -8.95
CA LEU A 20 -2.25 -32.62 -8.25
C LEU A 20 -2.08 -33.72 -9.28
N ASP A 21 -0.94 -34.41 -9.23
CA ASP A 21 -0.79 -35.79 -9.70
C ASP A 21 0.53 -36.31 -9.13
N ASP A 22 0.51 -36.59 -7.83
CA ASP A 22 1.39 -37.60 -7.27
C ASP A 22 0.69 -38.25 -6.06
N SER A 23 -0.02 -39.34 -6.35
CA SER A 23 -0.51 -40.26 -5.34
C SER A 23 -0.68 -41.61 -6.02
N SER A 24 0.31 -42.46 -5.79
CA SER A 24 0.28 -43.90 -6.06
C SER A 24 -1.02 -44.54 -5.56
N THR A 25 -1.64 -45.29 -6.45
CA THR A 25 -2.78 -46.19 -6.25
C THR A 25 -2.42 -47.36 -5.35
N GLU A 26 -3.25 -47.67 -4.34
CA GLU A 26 -3.75 -49.03 -4.00
C GLU A 26 -5.12 -48.90 -3.30
N GLU A 27 -6.17 -49.47 -3.93
CA GLU A 27 -7.36 -50.24 -3.43
C GLU A 27 -8.09 -49.82 -2.12
N GLU A 28 -9.41 -49.91 -1.87
CA GLU A 28 -10.61 -50.51 -2.48
C GLU A 28 -11.87 -49.94 -1.75
N ASP A 29 -13.06 -50.04 -2.38
CA ASP A 29 -14.46 -49.96 -1.91
C ASP A 29 -14.90 -49.15 -0.65
N ASP A 30 -15.75 -48.13 -0.88
CA ASP A 30 -17.12 -48.10 -0.32
C ASP A 30 -17.98 -46.96 -0.92
N ASN A 31 -19.18 -47.32 -1.38
CA ASN A 31 -20.13 -46.45 -2.05
C ASN A 31 -20.88 -45.53 -1.07
N PHE A 32 -20.56 -44.24 -1.05
CA PHE A 32 -21.39 -43.19 -0.43
C PHE A 32 -21.42 -41.93 -1.32
N PRO A 33 -22.59 -41.38 -1.69
CA PRO A 33 -22.67 -40.12 -2.43
C PRO A 33 -22.46 -38.96 -1.45
N ILE A 34 -21.22 -38.80 -0.96
CA ILE A 34 -20.83 -37.66 -0.12
C ILE A 34 -20.57 -36.48 -1.04
N SER A 35 -21.65 -35.73 -1.24
CA SER A 35 -21.71 -34.34 -1.70
C SER A 35 -20.61 -33.90 -2.66
N VAL A 36 -21.04 -33.56 -3.87
CA VAL A 36 -20.43 -32.54 -4.76
C VAL A 36 -20.49 -31.16 -4.09
N ALA A 37 -19.93 -31.10 -2.89
CA ALA A 37 -19.62 -29.94 -2.09
C ALA A 37 -18.17 -30.13 -1.62
N LEU A 38 -17.29 -30.55 -2.54
CA LEU A 38 -15.90 -30.14 -2.46
C LEU A 38 -15.98 -28.62 -2.64
N ALA A 39 -16.10 -27.94 -1.51
CA ALA A 39 -16.23 -26.51 -1.42
C ALA A 39 -15.07 -25.92 -2.21
N THR A 40 -15.37 -25.54 -3.45
CA THR A 40 -14.52 -24.67 -4.24
C THR A 40 -14.56 -23.38 -3.46
N ASN A 41 -13.63 -23.26 -2.52
CA ASN A 41 -13.40 -22.05 -1.76
C ASN A 41 -12.72 -21.08 -2.73
N GLN A 42 -13.45 -20.75 -3.81
CA GLN A 42 -13.07 -19.79 -4.82
C GLN A 42 -12.95 -18.48 -4.08
N MET A 43 -11.70 -18.13 -3.76
CA MET A 43 -11.36 -16.87 -3.14
C MET A 43 -12.08 -15.77 -3.90
N LYS A 44 -12.98 -15.04 -3.20
CA LYS A 44 -13.83 -14.01 -3.82
C LYS A 44 -13.02 -12.80 -4.29
N TYR A 45 -11.80 -12.65 -3.79
CA TYR A 45 -10.86 -11.59 -4.12
C TYR A 45 -9.64 -12.16 -4.83
N SER A 46 -9.04 -11.36 -5.71
CA SER A 46 -7.69 -11.60 -6.23
C SER A 46 -6.78 -10.41 -5.93
N LEU A 47 -5.50 -10.69 -5.83
CA LEU A 47 -4.45 -9.69 -5.73
C LEU A 47 -4.37 -8.91 -7.05
N VAL A 48 -4.58 -7.61 -7.00
CA VAL A 48 -4.40 -6.70 -8.15
C VAL A 48 -2.95 -6.26 -8.24
N THR A 49 -2.37 -5.87 -7.10
CA THR A 49 -0.96 -5.47 -7.04
C THR A 49 -0.41 -5.54 -5.63
N CYS A 50 0.91 -5.69 -5.50
CA CYS A 50 1.62 -5.42 -4.26
C CYS A 50 2.99 -4.81 -4.54
N LYS A 51 3.54 -4.08 -3.56
CA LYS A 51 4.90 -3.56 -3.61
C LYS A 51 5.46 -3.46 -2.19
N GLN A 52 6.74 -3.74 -2.08
CA GLN A 52 7.53 -3.52 -0.87
C GLN A 52 8.62 -2.49 -1.14
N MET A 53 8.87 -1.61 -0.17
CA MET A 53 9.98 -0.67 -0.13
C MET A 53 10.57 -0.68 1.29
N VAL A 54 11.69 -1.38 1.47
CA VAL A 54 12.33 -1.60 2.77
C VAL A 54 11.31 -2.19 3.76
N GLY A 55 10.82 -1.39 4.73
CA GLY A 55 9.83 -1.79 5.73
C GLY A 55 8.38 -1.40 5.43
N ILE A 56 8.11 -0.79 4.27
CA ILE A 56 6.75 -0.43 3.84
C ILE A 56 6.26 -1.50 2.86
N PHE A 57 5.05 -2.01 3.08
CA PHE A 57 4.38 -2.94 2.18
C PHE A 57 2.95 -2.49 1.90
N VAL A 58 2.55 -2.54 0.63
CA VAL A 58 1.18 -2.29 0.17
C VAL A 58 0.72 -3.44 -0.68
N SER A 59 -0.53 -3.87 -0.49
CA SER A 59 -1.23 -4.74 -1.42
C SER A 59 -2.66 -4.24 -1.65
N VAL A 60 -3.13 -4.38 -2.89
CA VAL A 60 -4.50 -4.04 -3.30
C VAL A 60 -5.17 -5.33 -3.74
N TRP A 61 -6.28 -5.66 -3.09
CA TRP A 61 -7.11 -6.82 -3.39
C TRP A 61 -8.48 -6.37 -3.84
N MET A 62 -9.01 -7.00 -4.88
CA MET A 62 -10.32 -6.67 -5.44
C MET A 62 -11.13 -7.92 -5.68
N LYS A 63 -12.46 -7.80 -5.54
CA LYS A 63 -13.37 -8.88 -5.89
C LYS A 63 -13.16 -9.31 -7.34
N LYS A 64 -13.18 -10.61 -7.62
CA LYS A 64 -12.86 -11.17 -8.94
C LYS A 64 -13.72 -10.57 -10.05
N GLU A 65 -15.02 -10.40 -9.81
CA GLU A 65 -15.94 -9.83 -10.78
C GLU A 65 -15.68 -8.36 -11.13
N LEU A 66 -14.89 -7.65 -10.32
CA LEU A 66 -14.60 -6.22 -10.49
C LEU A 66 -13.25 -5.94 -11.17
N ILE A 67 -12.35 -6.92 -11.26
CA ILE A 67 -10.97 -6.73 -11.75
C ILE A 67 -10.94 -6.21 -13.18
N GLN A 68 -11.87 -6.65 -14.03
CA GLN A 68 -11.97 -6.21 -15.42
C GLN A 68 -12.21 -4.70 -15.59
N TYR A 69 -12.64 -4.00 -14.53
CA TYR A 69 -12.86 -2.55 -14.55
C TYR A 69 -11.67 -1.76 -13.99
N VAL A 70 -10.59 -2.44 -13.58
CA VAL A 70 -9.33 -1.80 -13.19
C VAL A 70 -8.50 -1.51 -14.43
N GLY A 71 -7.99 -0.28 -14.52
CA GLY A 71 -7.08 0.13 -15.58
C GLY A 71 -5.96 1.03 -15.05
N HIS A 72 -4.96 1.30 -15.89
CA HIS A 72 -3.92 2.31 -15.64
C HIS A 72 -3.18 2.16 -14.30
N LEU A 73 -3.04 0.90 -13.84
CA LEU A 73 -2.33 0.57 -12.60
C LEU A 73 -0.85 0.94 -12.70
N ARG A 74 -0.38 1.79 -11.78
CA ARG A 74 0.99 2.31 -11.72
C ARG A 74 1.43 2.44 -10.27
N ILE A 75 2.71 2.19 -10.02
CA ILE A 75 3.29 2.29 -8.68
C ILE A 75 4.48 3.24 -8.72
N CYS A 76 4.62 4.07 -7.70
CA CYS A 76 5.76 4.95 -7.49
C CYS A 76 6.26 4.79 -6.05
N CYS A 77 7.57 4.66 -5.87
CA CYS A 77 8.21 4.62 -4.56
C CYS A 77 9.00 5.93 -4.37
N THR A 78 8.75 6.64 -3.28
CA THR A 78 9.45 7.88 -2.94
C THR A 78 10.17 7.71 -1.61
N SER A 79 11.50 7.66 -1.63
CA SER A 79 12.33 7.58 -0.41
C SER A 79 12.46 8.97 0.26
N ARG A 80 12.47 8.99 1.59
CA ARG A 80 12.59 10.20 2.44
C ARG A 80 13.58 10.04 3.60
N GLY A 81 14.51 9.10 3.49
CA GLY A 81 15.52 8.87 4.53
C GLY A 81 16.54 10.01 4.68
N ILE A 82 17.66 9.72 5.34
CA ILE A 82 18.82 10.61 5.47
C ILE A 82 19.21 11.16 4.09
N MET A 83 19.44 12.47 4.00
CA MET A 83 19.70 13.20 2.75
C MET A 83 18.61 13.05 1.67
N GLY A 84 17.38 12.70 2.04
CA GLY A 84 16.26 12.53 1.12
C GLY A 84 16.26 11.24 0.31
N CYS A 85 17.23 10.33 0.54
CA CYS A 85 17.38 9.11 -0.27
C CYS A 85 17.69 7.85 0.56
N LEU A 86 18.41 7.97 1.68
CA LEU A 86 19.02 6.84 2.39
C LEU A 86 18.22 6.49 3.67
N GLY A 87 17.45 5.41 3.67
CA GLY A 87 16.77 4.95 4.88
C GLY A 87 15.47 4.20 4.62
N ASN A 88 14.72 3.95 5.70
CA ASN A 88 13.46 3.21 5.68
C ASN A 88 12.20 4.10 5.69
N LYS A 89 12.37 5.40 5.40
CA LYS A 89 11.30 6.40 5.37
C LYS A 89 10.91 6.75 3.94
N GLY A 90 9.66 7.09 3.74
CA GLY A 90 9.11 7.41 2.42
C GLY A 90 7.71 6.87 2.24
N CYS A 91 7.32 6.61 0.99
CA CYS A 91 6.03 6.02 0.67
C CYS A 91 6.04 5.11 -0.56
N ILE A 92 5.02 4.27 -0.63
CA ILE A 92 4.58 3.58 -1.83
C ILE A 92 3.25 4.20 -2.24
N SER A 93 3.19 4.73 -3.45
CA SER A 93 1.98 5.31 -4.04
C SER A 93 1.49 4.41 -5.18
N VAL A 94 0.22 4.00 -5.14
CA VAL A 94 -0.45 3.18 -6.14
C VAL A 94 -1.53 4.01 -6.82
N SER A 95 -1.33 4.32 -8.10
CA SER A 95 -2.32 4.95 -8.98
C SER A 95 -3.06 3.87 -9.75
N MET A 96 -4.39 3.96 -9.81
CA MET A 96 -5.21 3.11 -10.66
C MET A 96 -6.50 3.83 -11.05
N SER A 97 -7.09 3.43 -12.18
CA SER A 97 -8.47 3.74 -12.51
C SER A 97 -9.36 2.56 -12.15
N PHE A 98 -10.54 2.85 -11.60
CA PHE A 98 -11.62 1.90 -11.44
C PHE A 98 -12.86 2.50 -12.10
N TYR A 99 -13.34 1.86 -13.16
CA TYR A 99 -14.23 2.50 -14.13
C TYR A 99 -13.65 3.83 -14.62
N GLN A 100 -14.36 4.93 -14.40
CA GLN A 100 -13.98 6.29 -14.84
C GLN A 100 -13.39 7.13 -13.70
N THR A 101 -13.23 6.55 -12.51
CA THR A 101 -12.69 7.24 -11.33
C THR A 101 -11.24 6.83 -11.10
N SER A 102 -10.38 7.81 -10.95
CA SER A 102 -8.97 7.63 -10.62
C SER A 102 -8.74 7.64 -9.12
N PHE A 103 -7.96 6.68 -8.63
CA PHE A 103 -7.59 6.49 -7.24
C PHE A 103 -6.08 6.56 -7.07
N CYS A 104 -5.64 7.23 -6.01
CA CYS A 104 -4.26 7.16 -5.52
C CYS A 104 -4.24 6.70 -4.07
N PHE A 105 -3.66 5.53 -3.82
CA PHE A 105 -3.40 5.01 -2.49
C PHE A 105 -1.95 5.31 -2.11
N ILE A 106 -1.71 6.00 -1.00
CA ILE A 106 -0.37 6.31 -0.51
C ILE A 106 -0.19 5.65 0.86
N CYS A 107 0.75 4.72 0.96
CA CYS A 107 1.18 4.16 2.25
C CYS A 107 2.56 4.74 2.58
N SER A 108 2.63 5.54 3.64
CA SER A 108 3.86 6.20 4.05
C SER A 108 4.37 5.75 5.41
N HIS A 109 5.67 5.86 5.60
CA HIS A 109 6.34 5.82 6.88
C HIS A 109 7.17 7.12 6.97
N LEU A 110 6.65 8.12 7.68
CA LEU A 110 7.25 9.46 7.77
C LEU A 110 8.31 9.56 8.87
N ALA A 111 9.08 10.66 8.88
CA ALA A 111 10.08 10.93 9.90
C ALA A 111 9.56 10.70 11.34
N SER A 112 10.27 9.85 12.08
CA SER A 112 10.05 9.63 13.51
C SER A 112 10.69 10.73 14.35
N GLY A 113 10.26 10.86 15.60
CA GLY A 113 10.86 11.78 16.57
C GLY A 113 9.81 12.44 17.44
N GLU A 114 10.20 12.78 18.67
CA GLU A 114 9.35 13.38 19.70
C GLU A 114 9.87 14.75 20.16
N LYS A 115 10.97 15.23 19.59
CA LYS A 115 11.51 16.55 19.93
C LYS A 115 10.63 17.63 19.32
N GLU A 116 10.59 18.78 19.98
CA GLU A 116 9.95 19.98 19.43
C GLU A 116 10.50 20.29 18.03
N GLY A 117 9.61 20.48 17.06
CA GLY A 117 9.94 20.71 15.66
C GLY A 117 10.12 19.44 14.81
N ASP A 118 10.07 18.23 15.38
CA ASP A 118 10.09 17.00 14.58
C ASP A 118 8.82 16.86 13.71
N GLU A 119 7.70 17.47 14.11
CA GLU A 119 6.46 17.56 13.32
C GLU A 119 6.69 18.32 12.00
N LEU A 120 7.55 19.33 12.00
CA LEU A 120 7.91 20.06 10.78
C LEU A 120 8.66 19.16 9.79
N ARG A 121 9.45 18.19 10.28
CA ARG A 121 10.11 17.21 9.40
C ARG A 121 9.10 16.29 8.74
N ARG A 122 8.07 15.85 9.46
CA ARG A 122 6.96 15.05 8.89
C ARG A 122 6.18 15.84 7.83
N ASN A 123 5.89 17.11 8.10
CA ASN A 123 5.26 18.01 7.13
C ASN A 123 6.11 18.18 5.86
N LEU A 124 7.44 18.35 6.01
CA LEU A 124 8.37 18.43 4.88
C LEU A 124 8.40 17.13 4.07
N ASP A 125 8.35 15.95 4.72
CA ASP A 125 8.24 14.67 4.02
C ASP A 125 6.97 14.59 3.17
N VAL A 126 5.82 15.03 3.70
CA VAL A 126 4.55 15.08 2.96
C VAL A 126 4.66 15.98 1.72
N ILE A 127 5.20 17.20 1.89
CA ILE A 127 5.39 18.16 0.79
C ILE A 127 6.29 17.55 -0.31
N GLU A 128 7.38 16.93 0.10
CA GLU A 128 8.34 16.32 -0.83
C GLU A 128 7.78 15.06 -1.51
N ILE A 129 6.97 14.26 -0.82
CA ILE A 129 6.24 13.14 -1.42
C ILE A 129 5.29 13.64 -2.52
N LEU A 130 4.50 14.67 -2.23
CA LEU A 130 3.56 15.27 -3.19
C LEU A 130 4.28 15.83 -4.42
N LYS A 131 5.39 16.54 -4.19
CA LYS A 131 6.18 17.17 -5.25
C LYS A 131 6.88 16.14 -6.14
N ASN A 132 7.55 15.17 -5.52
CA ASN A 132 8.47 14.26 -6.23
C ASN A 132 7.79 13.01 -6.79
N THR A 133 6.61 12.62 -6.28
CA THR A 133 5.87 11.50 -6.87
C THR A 133 5.49 11.85 -8.31
N GLN A 134 5.89 11.00 -9.24
CA GLN A 134 5.55 11.09 -10.65
C GLN A 134 5.24 9.69 -11.15
N PHE A 135 3.99 9.46 -11.56
CA PHE A 135 3.61 8.16 -12.10
C PHE A 135 4.16 8.00 -13.53
N PRO A 136 4.64 6.80 -13.91
CA PRO A 136 5.07 6.53 -15.26
C PRO A 136 3.95 6.79 -16.28
N LYS A 137 4.29 7.43 -17.41
CA LYS A 137 3.34 7.61 -18.51
C LYS A 137 3.25 6.32 -19.31
N ILE A 138 2.07 5.69 -19.30
CA ILE A 138 1.80 4.46 -20.09
C ILE A 138 1.43 4.83 -21.53
N CYS A 139 0.72 5.94 -21.73
CA CYS A 139 0.26 6.41 -23.04
C CYS A 139 0.95 7.73 -23.40
N LYS A 140 1.51 7.83 -24.61
CA LYS A 140 2.07 9.09 -25.17
C LYS A 140 1.01 10.03 -25.75
N ASN A 141 -0.26 9.62 -25.74
CA ASN A 141 -1.35 10.46 -26.24
C ASN A 141 -1.53 11.67 -25.33
N GLN A 142 -1.38 12.87 -25.89
CA GLN A 142 -1.50 14.15 -25.17
C GLN A 142 -2.92 14.40 -24.62
N TYR A 143 -3.93 13.69 -25.13
CA TYR A 143 -5.31 13.75 -24.65
C TYR A 143 -5.63 12.75 -23.53
N SER A 144 -4.64 11.97 -23.07
CA SER A 144 -4.82 11.03 -21.96
C SER A 144 -5.09 11.79 -20.66
N ARG A 145 -6.34 11.73 -20.16
CA ARG A 145 -6.78 12.32 -18.88
C ARG A 145 -6.26 11.57 -17.64
N MET A 146 -5.16 10.83 -17.77
CA MET A 146 -4.65 10.01 -16.68
C MET A 146 -3.81 10.85 -15.72
N PRO A 147 -4.08 10.78 -14.40
CA PRO A 147 -3.29 11.49 -13.40
C PRO A 147 -1.80 11.19 -13.50
N ASP A 148 -0.97 12.22 -13.46
CA ASP A 148 0.49 12.10 -13.52
C ASP A 148 1.11 12.36 -12.13
N LYS A 149 0.45 13.16 -11.31
CA LYS A 149 0.77 13.46 -9.90
C LYS A 149 -0.29 12.91 -8.95
N ILE A 150 0.04 12.88 -7.65
CA ILE A 150 -0.90 12.44 -6.60
C ILE A 150 -2.17 13.29 -6.61
N LEU A 151 -2.02 14.62 -6.62
CA LEU A 151 -3.13 15.57 -6.50
C LEU A 151 -4.04 15.64 -7.75
N ASP A 152 -3.65 15.00 -8.85
CA ASP A 152 -4.45 14.96 -10.08
C ASP A 152 -5.55 13.88 -10.04
N HIS A 153 -5.60 13.03 -9.00
CA HIS A 153 -6.56 11.93 -8.89
C HIS A 153 -7.90 12.40 -8.30
N ASP A 154 -9.00 11.77 -8.72
CA ASP A 154 -10.34 12.05 -8.19
C ASP A 154 -10.47 11.68 -6.71
N ARG A 155 -9.81 10.58 -6.30
CA ARG A 155 -9.84 10.05 -4.94
C ARG A 155 -8.44 9.73 -4.48
N ILE A 156 -8.07 10.29 -3.33
CA ILE A 156 -6.75 10.11 -2.72
C ILE A 156 -6.96 9.54 -1.32
N ILE A 157 -6.33 8.41 -1.04
CA ILE A 157 -6.34 7.77 0.27
C ILE A 157 -4.90 7.68 0.75
N TRP A 158 -4.57 8.47 1.77
CA TRP A 158 -3.25 8.48 2.39
C TRP A 158 -3.30 7.83 3.76
N PHE A 159 -2.45 6.84 3.99
CA PHE A 159 -2.38 6.07 5.24
C PHE A 159 -0.95 5.61 5.52
N GLY A 160 -0.78 4.87 6.62
CA GLY A 160 0.50 4.30 7.05
C GLY A 160 0.93 4.81 8.42
N ASP A 161 2.22 4.66 8.74
CA ASP A 161 2.81 5.21 9.95
C ASP A 161 3.24 6.67 9.72
N LEU A 162 2.32 7.58 9.99
CA LEU A 162 2.55 9.01 9.83
C LEU A 162 3.45 9.61 10.92
N ASN A 163 3.68 8.87 12.02
CA ASN A 163 4.56 9.25 13.12
C ASN A 163 4.27 10.57 13.86
N TYR A 164 3.13 11.23 13.63
CA TYR A 164 2.67 12.33 14.47
C TYR A 164 2.45 11.83 15.91
N ARG A 165 2.75 12.68 16.88
CA ARG A 165 2.80 12.33 18.30
C ARG A 165 1.80 13.19 19.08
N ILE A 166 1.35 12.68 20.21
CA ILE A 166 0.61 13.48 21.18
C ILE A 166 1.58 14.44 21.88
N SER A 167 1.31 15.74 21.79
CA SER A 167 2.10 16.82 22.39
C SER A 167 1.84 16.95 23.90
N LEU A 168 2.12 15.88 24.64
CA LEU A 168 2.00 15.78 26.09
C LEU A 168 3.19 15.02 26.68
N SER A 169 3.42 15.21 27.98
CA SER A 169 4.32 14.32 28.72
C SER A 169 3.75 12.89 28.72
N ARG A 170 4.64 11.89 28.88
CA ARG A 170 4.22 10.49 28.98
C ARG A 170 3.23 10.27 30.12
N ASP A 171 3.45 10.91 31.26
CA ASP A 171 2.62 10.73 32.46
C ASP A 171 1.23 11.35 32.26
N ASP A 172 1.15 12.54 31.65
CA ASP A 172 -0.14 13.17 31.34
C ASP A 172 -0.91 12.37 30.28
N ALA A 173 -0.24 11.93 29.22
CA ALA A 173 -0.86 11.10 28.19
C ALA A 173 -1.39 9.79 28.80
N LYS A 174 -0.60 9.14 29.66
CA LYS A 174 -1.00 7.92 30.36
C LYS A 174 -2.23 8.14 31.24
N ARG A 175 -2.26 9.24 32.02
CA ARG A 175 -3.42 9.60 32.85
C ARG A 175 -4.69 9.77 32.03
N LEU A 176 -4.61 10.47 30.89
CA LEU A 176 -5.76 10.66 30.01
C LEU A 176 -6.25 9.34 29.39
N VAL A 177 -5.32 8.45 29.00
CA VAL A 177 -5.67 7.10 28.50
C VAL A 177 -6.37 6.27 29.57
N GLU A 178 -5.87 6.29 30.81
CA GLU A 178 -6.49 5.56 31.94
C GLU A 178 -7.91 6.08 32.25
N MET A 179 -8.12 7.39 32.10
CA MET A 179 -9.43 8.03 32.22
C MET A 179 -10.32 7.86 30.99
N LYS A 180 -9.81 7.29 29.88
CA LYS A 180 -10.48 7.20 28.58
C LYS A 180 -10.93 8.56 28.03
N ASP A 181 -10.18 9.63 28.35
CA ASP A 181 -10.44 10.97 27.85
C ASP A 181 -9.79 11.16 26.47
N TRP A 182 -10.40 10.52 25.47
CA TRP A 182 -9.96 10.61 24.07
C TRP A 182 -10.04 12.04 23.49
N PRO A 183 -11.10 12.85 23.76
CA PRO A 183 -11.16 14.22 23.26
C PRO A 183 -9.95 15.07 23.68
N SER A 184 -9.51 14.96 24.93
CA SER A 184 -8.31 15.68 25.40
C SER A 184 -7.03 15.22 24.74
N LEU A 185 -6.89 13.91 24.47
CA LEU A 185 -5.75 13.37 23.71
C LEU A 185 -5.74 13.86 22.26
N PHE A 186 -6.88 13.79 21.56
CA PHE A 186 -7.00 14.24 20.17
C PHE A 186 -6.71 15.73 20.01
N ASN A 187 -7.10 16.57 20.98
CA ASN A 187 -6.76 17.99 20.98
C ASN A 187 -5.25 18.27 21.09
N LYS A 188 -4.44 17.26 21.37
CA LYS A 188 -2.97 17.34 21.49
C LYS A 188 -2.25 16.51 20.43
N ASP A 189 -2.97 15.86 19.52
CA ASP A 189 -2.39 15.21 18.35
C ASP A 189 -1.82 16.29 17.40
N GLN A 190 -0.63 16.02 16.84
CA GLN A 190 0.11 16.97 15.99
C GLN A 190 -0.39 17.03 14.55
#